data_AF-A0A4W5LJB2-F1
#
_entry.id   AF-A0A4W5LJB2-F1
#
_cell.length_a   1.000
_cell.length_b   1.000
_cell.length_c   1.000
_cell.angle_alpha   90.00
_cell.angle_beta   90.00
_cell.angle_gamma   90.00
#
_symmetry.space_group_name_H-M   'P 1'
#
loop_
_entity.id
_entity.type
_entity.pdbx_description
1 polymer ?
#
loop_
_entity_poly.entity_id
_entity_poly.type
_entity_poly.pdbx_seq_one_letter_code
_entity_poly.pdbx_strand_id
1 'polypeptide(L)'
;MSSLMWEVRYIEHNAQTFNETGAFIVKTAKFVSDLMLSFIKDQTLPDIIPLYNSMKKTAFSDTEDEDDEYEDEDPDAPATSTRNKKGRGGVRRGRPRSFDPWGGRCKDLLDLLFQCEDSEPFRQPVHLEQYPDYLDIVETPMDFGTVRSMLSAGEYTSPLELCQDVRLIFSNSKAYTPSKKSRIYSMSLRLSALFEEHASSILADYKAVHGQTDRKTQHGPDRQTRRGAERQARHSADRQTDRQTRRGAERQARHSADRQTDRQTRRGAERQARHSADRQTDRQTRHAMKRRRSDSPSSSTASRYLIG
;
A
#
# COMPACT_ATOMS: atom_id res chain seq x y z
N MET A 1 -9.83 -0.22 -45.07
CA MET A 1 -8.60 0.30 -44.44
C MET A 1 -8.38 1.80 -44.62
N SER A 2 -8.68 2.39 -45.79
CA SER A 2 -8.40 3.81 -46.07
C SER A 2 -9.07 4.85 -45.14
N SER A 3 -10.35 4.67 -44.74
CA SER A 3 -11.06 5.66 -43.89
C SER A 3 -10.37 5.86 -42.53
N LEU A 4 -10.08 4.77 -41.82
CA LEU A 4 -9.46 4.81 -40.49
C LEU A 4 -8.09 5.49 -40.52
N MET A 5 -7.28 5.26 -41.55
CA MET A 5 -5.99 5.93 -41.71
C MET A 5 -6.13 7.45 -41.95
N TRP A 6 -7.25 7.89 -42.54
CA TRP A 6 -7.55 9.30 -42.73
C TRP A 6 -8.01 9.95 -41.42
N GLU A 7 -8.91 9.29 -40.68
CA GLU A 7 -9.36 9.71 -39.35
C GLU A 7 -8.18 9.87 -38.36
N VAL A 8 -7.26 8.89 -38.33
CA VAL A 8 -6.05 8.97 -37.48
C VAL A 8 -5.15 10.14 -37.86
N ARG A 9 -4.98 10.44 -39.16
CA ARG A 9 -4.23 11.64 -39.61
C ARG A 9 -4.94 12.95 -39.27
N TYR A 10 -6.27 12.93 -39.21
CA TYR A 10 -7.07 14.10 -38.88
C TYR A 10 -6.87 14.54 -37.42
N ILE A 11 -6.39 13.65 -36.53
CA ILE A 11 -5.99 13.98 -35.15
C ILE A 11 -4.79 14.94 -35.15
N GLU A 12 -3.70 14.59 -35.85
CA GLU A 12 -2.53 15.48 -36.02
C GLU A 12 -2.92 16.79 -36.71
N HIS A 13 -3.75 16.72 -37.77
CA HIS A 13 -4.21 17.90 -38.50
C HIS A 13 -4.99 18.87 -37.61
N ASN A 14 -5.98 18.38 -36.85
CA ASN A 14 -6.74 19.22 -35.91
C ASN A 14 -5.84 19.82 -34.83
N ALA A 15 -4.88 19.04 -34.30
CA ALA A 15 -3.92 19.57 -33.34
C ALA A 15 -3.10 20.72 -33.94
N GLN A 16 -2.61 20.57 -35.18
CA GLN A 16 -1.86 21.62 -35.90
C GLN A 16 -2.71 22.84 -36.29
N THR A 17 -3.99 22.66 -36.61
CA THR A 17 -4.88 23.75 -37.04
C THR A 17 -5.35 24.63 -35.88
N PHE A 18 -5.53 24.07 -34.69
CA PHE A 18 -6.09 24.78 -33.54
C PHE A 18 -5.09 25.11 -32.42
N ASN A 19 -3.80 24.75 -32.57
CA ASN A 19 -2.75 25.03 -31.58
C ASN A 19 -1.48 25.58 -32.23
N GLU A 20 -0.63 26.21 -31.42
CA GLU A 20 0.63 26.79 -31.88
C GLU A 20 1.62 25.74 -32.41
N THR A 21 2.38 26.09 -33.45
CA THR A 21 3.38 25.21 -34.04
C THR A 21 4.51 24.94 -33.04
N GLY A 22 4.72 23.65 -32.72
CA GLY A 22 5.73 23.23 -31.75
C GLY A 22 5.21 23.07 -30.31
N ALA A 23 3.94 23.41 -30.03
CA ALA A 23 3.30 23.13 -28.75
C ALA A 23 3.32 21.63 -28.42
N PHE A 24 3.37 21.30 -27.11
CA PHE A 24 3.46 19.91 -26.65
C PHE A 24 2.31 19.05 -27.20
N ILE A 25 1.07 19.56 -27.19
CA ILE A 25 -0.11 18.89 -27.75
C ILE A 25 0.04 18.51 -29.23
N VAL A 26 0.71 19.36 -30.03
CA VAL A 26 0.97 19.09 -31.46
C VAL A 26 2.01 17.97 -31.62
N LYS A 27 3.08 18.00 -30.80
CA LYS A 27 4.11 16.94 -30.77
C LYS A 27 3.51 15.59 -30.33
N THR A 28 2.66 15.59 -29.31
CA THR A 28 1.97 14.38 -28.82
C THR A 28 0.98 13.85 -29.85
N ALA A 29 0.15 14.69 -30.46
CA ALA A 29 -0.80 14.29 -31.50
C ALA A 29 -0.10 13.67 -32.71
N LYS A 30 1.05 14.23 -33.11
CA LYS A 30 1.93 13.66 -34.13
C LYS A 30 2.40 12.26 -33.75
N PHE A 31 3.03 12.10 -32.58
CA PHE A 31 3.55 10.81 -32.11
C PHE A 31 2.45 9.73 -32.06
N VAL A 32 1.27 10.06 -31.51
CA VAL A 32 0.13 9.14 -31.42
C VAL A 32 -0.41 8.78 -32.82
N SER A 33 -0.47 9.73 -33.75
CA SER A 33 -0.91 9.46 -35.12
C SER A 33 0.06 8.55 -35.86
N ASP A 34 1.37 8.80 -35.75
CA ASP A 34 2.42 7.98 -36.37
C ASP A 34 2.46 6.55 -35.78
N LEU A 35 2.26 6.40 -34.47
CA LEU A 35 2.11 5.10 -33.78
C LEU A 35 0.89 4.32 -34.29
N MET A 36 -0.28 4.95 -34.27
CA MET A 36 -1.54 4.31 -34.68
C MET A 36 -1.51 3.93 -36.17
N LEU A 37 -0.94 4.78 -37.04
CA LEU A 37 -0.74 4.45 -38.46
C LEU A 37 0.25 3.29 -38.67
N SER A 38 1.22 3.10 -37.78
CA SER A 38 2.17 2.00 -37.85
C SER A 38 1.51 0.69 -37.42
N PHE A 39 0.73 0.72 -36.33
CA PHE A 39 -0.08 -0.42 -35.87
C PHE A 39 -1.14 -0.85 -36.90
N ILE A 40 -1.86 0.10 -37.53
CA ILE A 40 -2.89 -0.20 -38.54
C ILE A 40 -2.28 -0.83 -39.82
N LYS A 41 -1.03 -0.52 -40.16
CA LYS A 41 -0.34 -1.12 -41.32
C LYS A 41 0.11 -2.55 -41.05
N ASP A 42 0.52 -2.87 -39.82
CA ASP A 42 1.01 -4.19 -39.44
C ASP A 42 -0.01 -4.96 -38.59
N GLN A 43 -0.90 -5.67 -39.29
CA GLN A 43 -1.90 -6.54 -38.69
C GLN A 43 -1.31 -7.78 -38.00
N THR A 44 0.02 -7.99 -38.01
CA THR A 44 0.66 -9.10 -37.30
C THR A 44 1.02 -8.76 -35.85
N LEU A 45 0.96 -7.48 -35.46
CA LEU A 45 1.19 -7.03 -34.09
C LEU A 45 -0.03 -7.31 -33.20
N PRO A 46 0.08 -8.18 -32.17
CA PRO A 46 -1.04 -8.48 -31.27
C PRO A 46 -1.26 -7.39 -30.20
N ASP A 47 -0.27 -6.53 -29.99
CA ASP A 47 -0.26 -5.47 -28.98
C ASP A 47 0.44 -4.22 -29.52
N ILE A 48 -0.08 -3.06 -29.13
CA ILE A 48 0.45 -1.73 -29.45
C ILE A 48 1.57 -1.30 -28.48
N ILE A 49 1.65 -1.89 -27.28
CA ILE A 49 2.62 -1.49 -26.24
C ILE A 49 4.09 -1.70 -26.69
N PRO A 50 4.51 -2.83 -27.30
CA PRO A 50 5.88 -3.00 -27.78
C PRO A 50 6.26 -1.98 -28.86
N LEU A 51 5.31 -1.65 -29.74
CA LEU A 51 5.48 -0.65 -30.80
C LEU A 51 5.56 0.77 -30.20
N TYR A 52 4.71 1.09 -29.22
CA TYR A 52 4.76 2.34 -28.45
C TYR A 52 6.14 2.51 -27.80
N ASN A 53 6.65 1.50 -27.09
CA ASN A 53 7.94 1.58 -26.41
C ASN A 53 9.10 1.76 -27.40
N SER A 54 9.11 0.99 -28.49
CA SER A 54 10.11 1.11 -29.56
C SER A 54 10.09 2.51 -30.21
N MET A 55 8.91 3.00 -30.58
CA MET A 55 8.76 4.33 -31.17
C MET A 55 9.06 5.45 -30.18
N LYS A 56 8.63 5.32 -28.91
CA LYS A 56 8.94 6.27 -27.83
C LYS A 56 10.45 6.40 -27.68
N LYS A 57 11.18 5.28 -27.62
CA LYS A 57 12.64 5.28 -27.60
C LYS A 57 13.20 6.04 -28.80
N THR A 58 12.79 5.75 -30.03
CA THR A 58 13.30 6.51 -31.20
C THR A 58 12.91 7.99 -31.25
N ALA A 59 11.78 8.39 -30.64
CA ALA A 59 11.24 9.75 -30.70
C ALA A 59 11.65 10.64 -29.52
N PHE A 60 12.08 10.04 -28.40
CA PHE A 60 12.39 10.75 -27.15
C PHE A 60 13.75 10.38 -26.53
N SER A 61 14.47 9.35 -27.00
CA SER A 61 15.82 8.96 -26.53
C SER A 61 16.95 9.89 -27.02
N ASP A 62 16.72 11.21 -26.95
CA ASP A 62 17.78 12.22 -26.80
C ASP A 62 17.65 12.98 -25.45
N THR A 63 16.81 12.49 -24.53
CA THR A 63 16.86 12.82 -23.09
C THR A 63 16.08 11.76 -22.30
N GLU A 64 16.74 11.16 -21.30
CA GLU A 64 16.15 10.33 -20.23
C GLU A 64 15.59 8.94 -20.62
N ASP A 65 16.42 7.91 -20.48
CA ASP A 65 16.01 6.50 -20.25
C ASP A 65 17.17 5.79 -19.49
N GLU A 66 17.03 5.59 -18.17
CA GLU A 66 17.59 4.44 -17.42
C GLU A 66 16.60 4.08 -16.28
N ASP A 67 15.51 3.43 -16.65
CA ASP A 67 14.71 2.62 -15.72
C ASP A 67 15.52 1.34 -15.41
N ASP A 68 16.24 1.32 -14.28
CA ASP A 68 16.95 0.14 -13.77
C ASP A 68 15.94 -0.94 -13.29
N GLU A 69 15.61 -1.90 -14.16
CA GLU A 69 14.97 -3.16 -13.75
C GLU A 69 16.02 -4.18 -13.27
N TYR A 70 15.67 -4.94 -12.23
CA TYR A 70 16.62 -5.74 -11.45
C TYR A 70 16.95 -7.09 -12.10
N GLU A 71 18.22 -7.33 -12.45
CA GLU A 71 18.80 -8.68 -12.47
C GLU A 71 20.07 -8.73 -11.60
N ASP A 72 20.12 -9.72 -10.70
CA ASP A 72 21.15 -9.89 -9.66
C ASP A 72 22.03 -11.09 -10.04
N GLU A 73 23.17 -10.84 -10.69
CA GLU A 73 24.22 -11.83 -10.95
C GLU A 73 25.54 -11.43 -10.28
N ASP A 74 25.87 -12.14 -9.20
CA ASP A 74 27.15 -12.08 -8.48
C ASP A 74 28.18 -13.07 -9.08
N PRO A 75 29.34 -12.58 -9.51
CA PRO A 75 30.56 -13.40 -9.42
C PRO A 75 31.75 -12.66 -8.80
N ASP A 76 31.80 -12.68 -7.47
CA ASP A 76 32.94 -12.98 -6.57
C ASP A 76 34.40 -12.60 -6.98
N ALA A 77 35.12 -12.06 -5.98
CA ALA A 77 36.58 -11.96 -5.84
C ALA A 77 37.40 -10.94 -6.68
N PRO A 78 38.63 -10.57 -6.25
CA PRO A 78 39.01 -10.20 -4.88
C PRO A 78 39.83 -8.89 -4.79
N ALA A 79 40.03 -8.39 -3.56
CA ALA A 79 40.71 -7.13 -3.28
C ALA A 79 42.24 -7.13 -3.49
N THR A 80 42.79 -5.98 -3.88
CA THR A 80 44.20 -5.62 -3.59
C THR A 80 44.36 -4.24 -2.95
N SER A 81 44.79 -4.31 -1.69
CA SER A 81 45.54 -3.34 -0.91
C SER A 81 46.52 -2.43 -1.68
N THR A 82 46.60 -1.13 -1.34
CA THR A 82 47.74 -0.61 -0.53
C THR A 82 47.68 0.88 -0.12
N ARG A 83 47.92 1.10 1.18
CA ARG A 83 48.82 2.13 1.77
C ARG A 83 48.51 3.65 1.68
N ASN A 84 47.73 4.11 2.66
CA ASN A 84 48.15 5.03 3.73
C ASN A 84 49.02 6.29 3.40
N LYS A 85 48.48 7.49 3.65
CA LYS A 85 49.26 8.60 4.23
C LYS A 85 48.42 9.52 5.12
N LYS A 86 48.94 9.85 6.31
CA LYS A 86 48.29 10.70 7.33
C LYS A 86 48.31 12.18 6.96
N GLY A 87 47.16 12.83 7.16
CA GLY A 87 47.04 14.02 8.01
C GLY A 87 47.51 15.38 7.48
N ARG A 88 46.56 16.29 7.30
CA ARG A 88 46.61 17.66 7.84
C ARG A 88 45.20 18.25 7.87
N GLY A 89 44.90 19.03 8.91
CA GLY A 89 43.58 19.64 9.09
C GLY A 89 43.32 20.70 8.02
N GLY A 90 42.39 20.43 7.12
CA GLY A 90 41.77 21.43 6.28
C GLY A 90 40.44 21.84 6.89
N VAL A 91 40.31 23.13 7.24
CA VAL A 91 39.01 23.72 7.61
C VAL A 91 38.00 23.34 6.55
N ARG A 92 36.85 22.78 6.94
CA ARG A 92 35.68 22.62 6.07
C ARG A 92 35.13 24.02 5.74
N ARG A 93 35.84 24.77 4.89
CA ARG A 93 35.23 25.83 4.10
C ARG A 93 34.17 25.12 3.28
N GLY A 94 32.90 25.33 3.64
CA GLY A 94 31.80 24.82 2.86
C GLY A 94 32.05 25.21 1.42
N ARG A 95 32.10 24.20 0.54
CA ARG A 95 31.85 24.42 -0.89
C ARG A 95 30.64 25.34 -0.94
N PRO A 96 30.68 26.49 -1.66
CA PRO A 96 29.47 27.30 -1.81
C PRO A 96 28.37 26.34 -2.21
N ARG A 97 27.25 26.31 -1.45
CA ARG A 97 26.07 25.57 -1.92
C ARG A 97 25.86 26.11 -3.33
N SER A 98 25.91 25.22 -4.32
CA SER A 98 25.45 25.56 -5.66
C SER A 98 24.12 26.25 -5.46
N PHE A 99 24.01 27.51 -5.89
CA PHE A 99 22.81 28.31 -5.71
C PHE A 99 21.69 27.53 -6.36
N ASP A 100 20.91 26.80 -5.56
CA ASP A 100 19.86 25.93 -6.04
C ASP A 100 18.61 26.81 -6.15
N PRO A 101 18.20 27.16 -7.38
CA PRO A 101 17.18 28.19 -7.59
C PRO A 101 15.77 27.64 -7.33
N TRP A 102 15.60 26.45 -6.73
CA TRP A 102 14.27 25.91 -6.39
C TRP A 102 13.41 26.92 -5.62
N GLY A 103 13.98 27.68 -4.69
CA GLY A 103 13.23 28.68 -3.93
C GLY A 103 12.68 29.82 -4.81
N GLY A 104 13.44 30.22 -5.84
CA GLY A 104 12.97 31.18 -6.86
C GLY A 104 11.84 30.59 -7.70
N ARG A 105 12.04 29.38 -8.24
CA ARG A 105 11.03 28.72 -9.09
C ARG A 105 9.75 28.37 -8.32
N CYS A 106 9.85 27.99 -7.05
CA CYS A 106 8.70 27.79 -6.18
C CYS A 106 7.97 29.12 -5.91
N LYS A 107 8.69 30.24 -5.78
CA LYS A 107 8.08 31.55 -5.67
C LYS A 107 7.35 31.94 -6.97
N ASP A 108 7.99 31.75 -8.12
CA ASP A 108 7.39 32.04 -9.42
C ASP A 108 6.12 31.20 -9.66
N LEU A 109 6.13 29.93 -9.22
CA LEU A 109 4.95 29.05 -9.23
C LEU A 109 3.85 29.52 -8.27
N LEU A 110 4.17 29.95 -7.05
CA LEU A 110 3.19 30.55 -6.15
C LEU A 110 2.61 31.83 -6.75
N ASP A 111 3.44 32.72 -7.29
CA ASP A 111 3.00 33.98 -7.90
C ASP A 111 2.15 33.72 -9.17
N LEU A 112 2.39 32.64 -9.92
CA LEU A 112 1.51 32.15 -10.98
C LEU A 112 0.14 31.68 -10.43
N LEU A 113 0.13 30.85 -9.38
CA LEU A 113 -1.11 30.40 -8.75
C LEU A 113 -1.93 31.59 -8.21
N PHE A 114 -1.28 32.58 -7.60
CA PHE A 114 -1.92 33.80 -7.11
C PHE A 114 -2.57 34.64 -8.23
N GLN A 115 -2.07 34.58 -9.47
CA GLN A 115 -2.67 35.26 -10.63
C GLN A 115 -3.99 34.61 -11.10
N CYS A 116 -4.18 33.31 -10.85
CA CYS A 116 -5.44 32.65 -11.17
C CYS A 116 -6.57 33.18 -10.27
N GLU A 117 -7.73 33.55 -10.85
CA GLU A 117 -8.95 33.91 -10.08
C GLU A 117 -9.36 32.77 -9.14
N ASP A 118 -9.21 31.53 -9.60
CA ASP A 118 -9.50 30.32 -8.83
C ASP A 118 -8.77 30.24 -7.49
N SER A 119 -7.62 30.91 -7.33
CA SER A 119 -6.85 30.88 -6.07
C SER A 119 -7.52 31.63 -4.93
N GLU A 120 -8.42 32.57 -5.22
CA GLU A 120 -8.95 33.55 -4.26
C GLU A 120 -9.38 32.95 -2.90
N PRO A 121 -10.18 31.87 -2.82
CA PRO A 121 -10.63 31.28 -1.56
C PRO A 121 -9.52 30.58 -0.75
N PHE A 122 -8.35 30.39 -1.35
CA PHE A 122 -7.20 29.66 -0.80
C PHE A 122 -6.02 30.58 -0.49
N ARG A 123 -6.16 31.91 -0.68
CA ARG A 123 -5.08 32.89 -0.50
C ARG A 123 -4.79 33.25 0.95
N GLN A 124 -5.72 32.97 1.86
CA GLN A 124 -5.68 33.32 3.29
C GLN A 124 -6.27 32.19 4.13
N PRO A 125 -5.98 32.11 5.44
CA PRO A 125 -6.60 31.15 6.36
C PRO A 125 -8.13 31.28 6.38
N VAL A 126 -8.82 30.16 6.56
CA VAL A 126 -10.29 30.13 6.69
C VAL A 126 -10.73 30.84 7.98
N HIS A 127 -11.66 31.79 7.88
CA HIS A 127 -12.19 32.51 9.03
C HIS A 127 -13.11 31.63 9.88
N LEU A 128 -12.61 31.17 11.02
CA LEU A 128 -13.32 30.25 11.93
C LEU A 128 -14.61 30.83 12.53
N GLU A 129 -14.75 32.15 12.63
CA GLU A 129 -16.01 32.78 13.05
C GLU A 129 -17.15 32.56 12.03
N GLN A 130 -16.81 32.41 10.75
CA GLN A 130 -17.76 32.15 9.66
C GLN A 130 -17.91 30.65 9.36
N TYR A 131 -16.90 29.85 9.69
CA TYR A 131 -16.86 28.40 9.49
C TYR A 131 -16.39 27.70 10.79
N PRO A 132 -17.23 27.68 11.85
CA PRO A 132 -16.82 27.19 13.17
C PRO A 132 -16.57 25.67 13.20
N ASP A 133 -17.16 24.92 12.27
CA ASP A 133 -16.98 23.47 12.09
C ASP A 133 -15.72 23.10 11.29
N TYR A 134 -14.96 24.08 10.79
CA TYR A 134 -13.82 23.82 9.91
C TYR A 134 -12.73 22.97 10.57
N LEU A 135 -12.41 23.23 11.85
CA LEU A 135 -11.39 22.49 12.60
C LEU A 135 -11.86 21.11 13.09
N ASP A 136 -13.17 20.85 13.08
CA ASP A 136 -13.70 19.50 13.37
C ASP A 136 -13.46 18.54 12.18
N ILE A 137 -13.19 19.08 11.00
CA ILE A 137 -13.02 18.35 9.73
C ILE A 137 -11.57 18.44 9.21
N VAL A 138 -10.91 19.59 9.38
CA VAL A 138 -9.57 19.88 8.87
C VAL A 138 -8.56 19.96 10.02
N GLU A 139 -7.77 18.90 10.18
CA GLU A 139 -6.78 18.74 11.27
C GLU A 139 -5.63 19.77 11.18
N THR A 140 -5.12 20.04 9.98
CA THR A 140 -4.00 20.95 9.75
C THR A 140 -4.36 21.98 8.67
N PRO A 141 -4.91 23.15 9.04
CA PRO A 141 -5.19 24.24 8.11
C PRO A 141 -3.94 24.71 7.36
N MET A 142 -4.11 25.07 6.09
CA MET A 142 -3.03 25.62 5.25
C MET A 142 -3.63 26.48 4.13
N ASP A 143 -2.89 27.50 3.70
CA ASP A 143 -3.28 28.46 2.65
C ASP A 143 -2.05 29.01 1.90
N PHE A 144 -2.25 29.55 0.70
CA PHE A 144 -1.15 30.06 -0.14
C PHE A 144 -0.43 31.27 0.46
N GLY A 145 -1.10 32.07 1.30
CA GLY A 145 -0.49 33.19 2.02
C GLY A 145 0.54 32.70 3.03
N THR A 146 0.17 31.70 3.84
CA THR A 146 1.06 31.02 4.79
C THR A 146 2.24 30.37 4.08
N VAL A 147 2.02 29.56 3.04
CA VAL A 147 3.10 28.92 2.26
C VAL A 147 4.06 29.95 1.67
N ARG A 148 3.55 31.05 1.09
CA ARG A 148 4.39 32.12 0.53
C ARG A 148 5.19 32.85 1.61
N SER A 149 4.64 33.01 2.81
CA SER A 149 5.34 33.57 3.97
C SER A 149 6.49 32.66 4.43
N MET A 150 6.22 31.36 4.61
CA MET A 150 7.22 30.36 5.01
C MET A 150 8.35 30.23 3.99
N LEU A 151 8.04 30.25 2.69
CA LEU A 151 9.06 30.28 1.63
C LEU A 151 9.92 31.54 1.70
N SER A 152 9.31 32.70 1.94
CA SER A 152 10.02 33.99 2.03
C SER A 152 10.89 34.11 3.28
N ALA A 153 10.49 33.47 4.38
CA ALA A 153 11.26 33.34 5.61
C ALA A 153 12.39 32.30 5.52
N GLY A 154 12.31 31.37 4.56
CA GLY A 154 13.29 30.29 4.38
C GLY A 154 13.08 29.09 5.31
N GLU A 155 11.85 28.89 5.80
CA GLU A 155 11.49 27.79 6.70
C GLU A 155 11.48 26.42 6.00
N TYR A 156 11.31 26.39 4.68
CA TYR A 156 11.40 25.17 3.88
C TYR A 156 12.86 24.81 3.58
N THR A 157 13.26 23.59 3.95
CA THR A 157 14.59 23.03 3.67
C THR A 157 14.70 22.45 2.26
N SER A 158 13.57 22.07 1.66
CA SER A 158 13.48 21.49 0.33
C SER A 158 12.15 21.85 -0.38
N PRO A 159 12.08 21.80 -1.72
CA PRO A 159 10.82 22.00 -2.44
C PRO A 159 9.79 20.90 -2.16
N LEU A 160 10.20 19.74 -1.61
CA LEU A 160 9.29 18.65 -1.26
C LEU A 160 8.35 19.05 -0.13
N GLU A 161 8.86 19.76 0.89
CA GLU A 161 8.07 20.24 2.04
C GLU A 161 7.05 21.28 1.59
N LEU A 162 7.47 22.27 0.79
CA LEU A 162 6.55 23.24 0.18
C LEU A 162 5.46 22.55 -0.67
N CYS A 163 5.82 21.51 -1.43
CA CYS A 163 4.85 20.76 -2.21
C CYS A 163 3.87 19.96 -1.34
N GLN A 164 4.26 19.54 -0.14
CA GLN A 164 3.34 18.90 0.82
C GLN A 164 2.31 19.90 1.32
N ASP A 165 2.74 21.10 1.74
CA ASP A 165 1.82 22.14 2.22
C ASP A 165 0.87 22.63 1.11
N VAL A 166 1.36 22.83 -0.11
CA VAL A 166 0.47 23.20 -1.24
C VAL A 166 -0.56 22.10 -1.54
N ARG A 167 -0.15 20.83 -1.51
CA ARG A 167 -1.09 19.69 -1.66
C ARG A 167 -2.08 19.60 -0.50
N LEU A 168 -1.67 19.98 0.71
CA LEU A 168 -2.53 20.01 1.89
C LEU A 168 -3.68 21.01 1.74
N ILE A 169 -3.45 22.19 1.14
CA ILE A 169 -4.51 23.16 0.79
C ILE A 169 -5.62 22.46 -0.02
N PHE A 170 -5.25 21.73 -1.08
CA PHE A 170 -6.21 21.04 -1.95
C PHE A 170 -6.86 19.83 -1.25
N SER A 171 -6.14 19.14 -0.38
CA SER A 171 -6.67 18.03 0.43
C SER A 171 -7.75 18.53 1.41
N ASN A 172 -7.44 19.58 2.18
CA ASN A 172 -8.33 20.22 3.13
C ASN A 172 -9.60 20.76 2.43
N SER A 173 -9.44 21.38 1.26
CA SER A 173 -10.56 21.85 0.43
C SER A 173 -11.50 20.70 0.03
N LYS A 174 -10.96 19.53 -0.34
CA LYS A 174 -11.77 18.34 -0.69
C LYS A 174 -12.41 17.69 0.53
N ALA A 175 -11.75 17.71 1.69
CA ALA A 175 -12.30 17.21 2.96
C ALA A 175 -13.49 18.05 3.43
N TYR A 176 -13.34 19.38 3.48
CA TYR A 176 -14.39 20.30 3.92
C TYR A 176 -15.49 20.52 2.87
N THR A 177 -15.16 20.48 1.57
CA THR A 177 -16.11 20.72 0.48
C THR A 177 -16.10 19.57 -0.55
N PRO A 178 -16.53 18.35 -0.19
CA PRO A 178 -16.43 17.15 -1.04
C PRO A 178 -17.39 17.13 -2.25
N SER A 179 -18.32 18.08 -2.36
CA SER A 179 -19.31 18.13 -3.43
C SER A 179 -18.68 18.54 -4.76
N LYS A 180 -18.65 17.61 -5.73
CA LYS A 180 -18.22 17.86 -7.12
C LYS A 180 -19.03 18.96 -7.85
N LYS A 181 -20.19 19.35 -7.32
CA LYS A 181 -21.00 20.48 -7.85
C LYS A 181 -20.56 21.83 -7.30
N SER A 182 -19.67 21.87 -6.30
CA SER A 182 -19.17 23.11 -5.71
C SER A 182 -18.21 23.84 -6.65
N ARG A 183 -18.33 25.17 -6.72
CA ARG A 183 -17.35 26.04 -7.40
C ARG A 183 -15.97 25.84 -6.78
N ILE A 184 -15.87 25.83 -5.45
CA ILE A 184 -14.62 25.63 -4.68
C ILE A 184 -13.94 24.31 -5.05
N TYR A 185 -14.68 23.20 -5.14
CA TYR A 185 -14.12 21.89 -5.53
C TYR A 185 -13.53 21.95 -6.96
N SER A 186 -14.21 22.66 -7.87
CA SER A 186 -13.76 22.83 -9.26
C SER A 186 -12.52 23.74 -9.37
N MET A 187 -12.48 24.82 -8.58
CA MET A 187 -11.33 25.73 -8.47
C MET A 187 -10.10 24.99 -7.91
N SER A 188 -10.28 24.25 -6.80
CA SER A 188 -9.26 23.39 -6.19
C SER A 188 -8.68 22.38 -7.19
N LEU A 189 -9.53 21.73 -8.00
CA LEU A 189 -9.08 20.75 -8.99
C LEU A 189 -8.23 21.39 -10.11
N ARG A 190 -8.62 22.56 -10.62
CA ARG A 190 -7.87 23.26 -11.68
C ARG A 190 -6.52 23.78 -11.18
N LEU A 191 -6.48 24.40 -10.00
CA LEU A 191 -5.23 24.83 -9.37
C LEU A 191 -4.31 23.65 -9.04
N SER A 192 -4.87 22.55 -8.54
CA SER A 192 -4.09 21.33 -8.28
C SER A 192 -3.46 20.79 -9.55
N ALA A 193 -4.16 20.80 -10.69
CA ALA A 193 -3.56 20.39 -11.97
C ALA A 193 -2.43 21.33 -12.42
N LEU A 194 -2.67 22.65 -12.41
CA LEU A 194 -1.68 23.68 -12.76
C LEU A 194 -0.42 23.61 -11.87
N PHE A 195 -0.63 23.34 -10.57
CA PHE A 195 0.46 23.18 -9.61
C PHE A 195 1.32 21.95 -9.94
N GLU A 196 0.71 20.76 -10.13
CA GLU A 196 1.46 19.53 -10.38
C GLU A 196 2.26 19.56 -11.69
N GLU A 197 1.73 20.21 -12.73
CA GLU A 197 2.40 20.45 -14.01
C GLU A 197 3.76 21.14 -13.83
N HIS A 198 3.80 22.20 -13.02
CA HIS A 198 5.01 22.99 -12.79
C HIS A 198 5.89 22.42 -11.67
N ALA A 199 5.29 21.92 -10.58
CA ALA A 199 6.01 21.34 -9.45
C ALA A 199 6.83 20.11 -9.86
N SER A 200 6.36 19.33 -10.83
CA SER A 200 7.07 18.15 -11.33
C SER A 200 8.48 18.47 -11.84
N SER A 201 8.65 19.54 -12.64
CA SER A 201 9.95 20.00 -13.11
C SER A 201 10.86 20.48 -11.97
N ILE A 202 10.31 21.26 -11.03
CA ILE A 202 11.08 21.77 -9.87
C ILE A 202 11.61 20.60 -9.02
N LEU A 203 10.77 19.60 -8.77
CA LEU A 203 11.11 18.41 -8.00
C LEU A 203 12.09 17.49 -8.73
N ALA A 204 12.00 17.36 -10.06
CA ALA A 204 12.93 16.57 -10.86
C ALA A 204 14.35 17.16 -10.79
N ASP A 205 14.50 18.45 -11.08
CA ASP A 205 15.79 19.14 -11.03
C ASP A 205 16.41 19.09 -9.62
N TYR A 206 15.59 19.33 -8.59
CA TYR A 206 16.05 19.25 -7.19
C TYR A 206 16.61 17.86 -6.86
N LYS A 207 15.91 16.79 -7.29
CA LYS A 207 16.36 15.40 -7.13
C LYS A 207 17.62 15.10 -7.94
N ALA A 208 17.76 15.62 -9.16
CA ALA A 208 18.96 15.43 -9.97
C ALA A 208 20.21 16.00 -9.28
N VAL A 209 20.07 17.18 -8.63
CA VAL A 209 21.16 17.83 -7.89
C VAL A 209 21.42 17.16 -6.52
N HIS A 210 20.37 16.79 -5.78
CA HIS A 210 20.50 16.33 -4.38
C HIS A 210 20.57 14.81 -4.20
N GLY A 211 19.98 14.02 -5.11
CA GLY A 211 19.85 12.55 -4.99
C GLY A 211 21.19 11.79 -4.96
N GLN A 212 22.25 12.36 -5.55
CA GLN A 212 23.59 11.79 -5.46
C GLN A 212 24.26 11.98 -4.08
N THR A 213 23.80 12.97 -3.29
CA THR A 213 24.40 13.25 -1.97
C THR A 213 23.90 12.26 -0.91
N ASP A 214 22.61 11.92 -0.94
CA ASP A 214 21.97 11.02 0.03
C ASP A 214 22.56 9.58 -0.01
N ARG A 215 22.81 9.07 -1.22
CA ARG A 215 23.47 7.76 -1.43
C ARG A 215 24.85 7.67 -0.75
N LYS A 216 25.56 8.79 -0.55
CA LYS A 216 26.88 8.82 0.11
C LYS A 216 26.82 9.00 1.63
N THR A 217 25.75 9.58 2.18
CA THR A 217 25.56 9.71 3.64
C THR A 217 25.00 8.45 4.29
N GLN A 218 24.25 7.62 3.56
CA GLN A 218 23.74 6.34 4.11
C GLN A 218 24.76 5.19 4.11
N HIS A 219 25.85 5.27 3.34
CA HIS A 219 26.96 4.29 3.37
C HIS A 219 28.00 4.58 4.48
N GLY A 220 27.51 4.91 5.68
CA GLY A 220 28.27 4.78 6.93
C GLY A 220 28.35 3.31 7.40
N PRO A 221 29.32 2.93 8.25
CA PRO A 221 29.67 1.53 8.52
C PRO A 221 28.73 0.81 9.52
N ASP A 222 27.40 1.02 9.43
CA ASP A 222 26.40 0.46 10.37
C ASP A 222 25.57 -0.70 9.79
N ARG A 223 25.90 -1.15 8.56
CA ARG A 223 25.21 -2.28 7.90
C ARG A 223 25.70 -3.66 8.40
N GLN A 224 26.87 -3.71 9.04
CA GLN A 224 27.52 -4.96 9.48
C GLN A 224 27.15 -5.35 10.93
N THR A 225 26.91 -4.37 11.79
CA THR A 225 26.41 -4.48 13.17
C THR A 225 24.97 -5.00 13.21
N ARG A 226 24.04 -4.42 12.43
CA ARG A 226 22.63 -4.86 12.40
C ARG A 226 22.42 -6.27 11.84
N ARG A 227 23.14 -6.64 10.77
CA ARG A 227 23.06 -7.99 10.18
C ARG A 227 23.55 -9.10 11.12
N GLY A 228 24.44 -8.80 12.07
CA GLY A 228 24.85 -9.74 13.12
C GLY A 228 23.73 -10.06 14.12
N ALA A 229 23.04 -9.02 14.61
CA ALA A 229 21.98 -9.15 15.61
C ALA A 229 20.75 -9.94 15.09
N GLU A 230 20.29 -9.65 13.87
CA GLU A 230 19.16 -10.39 13.28
C GLU A 230 19.45 -11.88 13.06
N ARG A 231 20.69 -12.23 12.65
CA ARG A 231 21.05 -13.64 12.38
C ARG A 231 21.06 -14.47 13.67
N GLN A 232 21.49 -13.87 14.79
CA GLN A 232 21.45 -14.52 16.10
C GLN A 232 20.02 -14.67 16.64
N ALA A 233 19.16 -13.66 16.45
CA ALA A 233 17.75 -13.73 16.82
C ALA A 233 17.00 -14.84 16.06
N ARG A 234 17.16 -14.90 14.73
CA ARG A 234 16.47 -15.88 13.87
C ARG A 234 16.87 -17.34 14.18
N HIS A 235 18.16 -17.62 14.42
CA HIS A 235 18.61 -18.96 14.85
C HIS A 235 18.20 -19.36 16.28
N SER A 236 17.81 -18.41 17.13
CA SER A 236 17.33 -18.69 18.48
C SER A 236 15.85 -19.06 18.47
N ALA A 237 15.03 -18.34 17.70
CA ALA A 237 13.60 -18.60 17.55
C ALA A 237 13.31 -19.97 16.90
N ASP A 238 13.98 -20.28 15.79
CA ASP A 238 13.75 -21.51 15.01
C ASP A 238 14.10 -22.80 15.79
N ARG A 239 15.10 -22.74 16.68
CA ARG A 239 15.44 -23.85 17.58
C ARG A 239 14.47 -24.04 18.75
N GLN A 240 13.66 -23.03 19.09
CA GLN A 240 12.65 -23.16 20.15
C GLN A 240 11.31 -23.68 19.61
N THR A 241 10.92 -23.29 18.40
CA THR A 241 9.66 -23.71 17.78
C THR A 241 9.64 -25.22 17.44
N ASP A 242 10.65 -25.76 16.74
CA ASP A 242 10.69 -27.20 16.38
C ASP A 242 10.78 -28.13 17.61
N ARG A 243 11.44 -27.68 18.69
CA ARG A 243 11.50 -28.43 19.96
C ARG A 243 10.17 -28.45 20.71
N GLN A 244 9.33 -27.44 20.58
CA GLN A 244 8.02 -27.38 21.24
C GLN A 244 6.95 -28.13 20.43
N THR A 245 6.91 -27.99 19.11
CA THR A 245 5.92 -28.67 18.25
C THR A 245 6.08 -30.19 18.29
N ARG A 246 7.31 -30.72 18.13
CA ARG A 246 7.56 -32.18 18.19
C ARG A 246 7.23 -32.79 19.56
N ARG A 247 7.63 -32.13 20.67
CA ARG A 247 7.31 -32.62 22.04
C ARG A 247 5.83 -32.51 22.39
N GLY A 248 5.12 -31.53 21.83
CA GLY A 248 3.67 -31.39 21.97
C GLY A 248 2.91 -32.51 21.26
N ALA A 249 3.24 -32.75 19.98
CA ALA A 249 2.61 -33.78 19.16
C ALA A 249 2.78 -35.18 19.73
N GLU A 250 3.99 -35.57 20.17
CA GLU A 250 4.22 -36.88 20.78
C GLU A 250 3.44 -37.09 22.09
N ARG A 251 3.34 -36.05 22.94
CA ARG A 251 2.55 -36.14 24.18
C ARG A 251 1.06 -36.27 23.91
N GLN A 252 0.53 -35.51 22.95
CA GLN A 252 -0.90 -35.58 22.59
C GLN A 252 -1.26 -36.92 21.94
N ALA A 253 -0.40 -37.48 21.08
CA ALA A 253 -0.59 -38.80 20.49
C ALA A 253 -0.63 -39.91 21.56
N ARG A 254 0.38 -39.94 22.46
CA ARG A 254 0.45 -40.94 23.55
C ARG A 254 -0.74 -40.85 24.50
N HIS A 255 -1.17 -39.64 24.88
CA HIS A 255 -2.30 -39.45 25.80
C HIS A 255 -3.68 -39.73 25.15
N SER A 256 -3.78 -39.66 23.82
CA SER A 256 -4.99 -40.02 23.07
C SER A 256 -5.14 -41.54 22.92
N ALA A 257 -4.05 -42.26 22.64
CA ALA A 257 -4.04 -43.72 22.55
C ALA A 257 -4.43 -44.37 23.88
N ASP A 258 -3.82 -43.93 24.99
CA ASP A 258 -4.04 -44.49 26.34
C ASP A 258 -5.47 -44.24 26.87
N ARG A 259 -6.10 -43.13 26.48
CA ARG A 259 -7.52 -42.87 26.76
C ARG A 259 -8.48 -43.70 25.91
N GLN A 260 -8.09 -44.12 24.71
CA GLN A 260 -8.93 -44.98 23.87
C GLN A 260 -8.91 -46.43 24.33
N THR A 261 -7.75 -46.95 24.76
CA THR A 261 -7.61 -48.31 25.29
C THR A 261 -8.39 -48.49 26.60
N ASP A 262 -8.21 -47.64 27.62
CA ASP A 262 -8.94 -47.75 28.91
C ASP A 262 -10.46 -47.57 28.74
N ARG A 263 -10.90 -46.73 27.78
CA ARG A 263 -12.33 -46.55 27.49
C ARG A 263 -12.96 -47.75 26.78
N GLN A 264 -12.18 -48.49 25.98
CA GLN A 264 -12.65 -49.73 25.33
C GLN A 264 -12.66 -50.92 26.30
N THR A 265 -11.62 -51.10 27.13
CA THR A 265 -11.55 -52.18 28.12
C THR A 265 -12.66 -52.05 29.17
N ARG A 266 -12.86 -50.86 29.75
CA ARG A 266 -13.94 -50.62 30.73
C ARG A 266 -15.33 -50.85 30.15
N ARG A 267 -15.61 -50.38 28.93
CA ARG A 267 -16.90 -50.62 28.26
C ARG A 267 -17.12 -52.09 27.89
N GLY A 268 -16.06 -52.83 27.57
CA GLY A 268 -16.11 -54.27 27.36
C GLY A 268 -16.48 -55.02 28.65
N ALA A 269 -15.77 -54.70 29.75
CA ALA A 269 -16.01 -55.29 31.07
C ALA A 269 -17.43 -55.00 31.60
N GLU A 270 -17.90 -53.75 31.52
CA GLU A 270 -19.28 -53.40 31.91
C GLU A 270 -20.34 -54.15 31.09
N ARG A 271 -20.16 -54.28 29.77
CA ARG A 271 -21.09 -55.04 28.92
C ARG A 271 -21.14 -56.52 29.29
N GLN A 272 -19.98 -57.14 29.54
CA GLN A 272 -19.92 -58.55 29.95
C GLN A 272 -20.53 -58.76 31.35
N ALA A 273 -20.28 -57.85 32.30
CA ALA A 273 -20.89 -57.90 33.62
C ALA A 273 -22.42 -57.76 33.56
N ARG A 274 -22.94 -56.76 32.82
CA ARG A 274 -24.38 -56.55 32.65
C ARG A 274 -25.07 -57.73 31.97
N HIS A 275 -24.49 -58.30 30.92
CA HIS A 275 -25.07 -59.46 30.21
C HIS A 275 -25.04 -60.75 31.06
N SER A 276 -24.08 -60.87 31.98
CA SER A 276 -24.02 -61.98 32.94
C SER A 276 -25.07 -61.84 34.04
N ALA A 277 -25.26 -60.62 34.56
CA ALA A 277 -26.29 -60.31 35.54
C ALA A 277 -27.71 -60.51 34.97
N ASP A 278 -27.97 -60.04 33.75
CA ASP A 278 -29.29 -60.14 33.10
C ASP A 278 -29.69 -61.60 32.78
N ARG A 279 -28.71 -62.45 32.47
CA ARG A 279 -28.93 -63.91 32.36
C ARG A 279 -29.23 -64.57 33.71
N GLN A 280 -28.70 -64.06 34.83
CA GLN A 280 -29.03 -64.56 36.16
C GLN A 280 -30.42 -64.10 36.61
N THR A 281 -30.80 -62.85 36.34
CA THR A 281 -32.13 -62.32 36.67
C THR A 281 -33.23 -63.03 35.87
N ASP A 282 -33.10 -63.22 34.54
CA ASP A 282 -34.12 -63.97 33.75
C ASP A 282 -34.26 -65.43 34.22
N ARG A 283 -33.14 -66.07 34.62
CA ARG A 283 -33.19 -67.43 35.20
C ARG A 283 -33.94 -67.44 36.54
N GLN A 284 -33.77 -66.42 37.38
CA GLN A 284 -34.46 -66.30 38.66
C GLN A 284 -35.95 -65.92 38.51
N THR A 285 -36.29 -64.97 37.62
CA THR A 285 -37.69 -64.55 37.38
C THR A 285 -38.51 -65.67 36.74
N ARG A 286 -37.93 -66.45 35.80
CA ARG A 286 -38.59 -67.66 35.26
C ARG A 286 -38.91 -68.68 36.37
N HIS A 287 -37.99 -68.90 37.31
CA HIS A 287 -38.26 -69.74 38.48
C HIS A 287 -39.33 -69.13 39.40
N ALA A 288 -39.30 -67.82 39.66
CA ALA A 288 -40.27 -67.14 40.52
C ALA A 288 -41.69 -67.10 39.93
N MET A 289 -41.84 -66.85 38.62
CA MET A 289 -43.13 -66.87 37.94
C MET A 289 -43.75 -68.27 37.90
N LYS A 290 -42.92 -69.32 37.78
CA LYS A 290 -43.39 -70.71 37.91
C LYS A 290 -43.90 -71.03 39.33
N ARG A 291 -43.44 -70.31 40.37
CA ARG A 291 -43.94 -70.40 41.76
C ARG A 291 -45.06 -69.42 42.11
N ARG A 292 -45.40 -68.46 41.24
CA ARG A 292 -46.45 -67.44 41.49
C ARG A 292 -47.75 -67.68 40.74
N ARG A 293 -47.78 -68.57 39.74
CA ARG A 293 -49.02 -69.00 39.06
C ARG A 293 -49.92 -69.92 39.90
N SER A 294 -49.56 -70.22 41.14
CA SER A 294 -50.35 -71.04 42.06
C SER A 294 -51.41 -70.29 42.86
N ASP A 295 -51.34 -68.96 43.00
CA ASP A 295 -52.09 -68.22 44.04
C ASP A 295 -52.79 -66.93 43.51
N SER A 296 -54.08 -66.75 43.84
CA SER A 296 -55.04 -65.69 43.37
C SER A 296 -55.40 -64.69 44.52
N PRO A 297 -56.50 -63.87 44.59
CA PRO A 297 -57.55 -63.40 43.63
C PRO A 297 -57.84 -61.85 43.69
N SER A 298 -59.05 -61.35 43.36
CA SER A 298 -59.39 -59.94 42.97
C SER A 298 -60.48 -59.18 43.79
N SER A 299 -60.51 -57.82 43.71
CA SER A 299 -61.61 -56.83 44.01
C SER A 299 -61.00 -55.42 44.32
N SER A 300 -61.60 -54.21 44.21
CA SER A 300 -62.65 -53.58 43.35
C SER A 300 -62.62 -52.02 43.58
N THR A 301 -63.53 -51.19 43.03
CA THR A 301 -63.38 -49.70 42.93
C THR A 301 -64.64 -48.86 43.30
N ALA A 302 -64.47 -47.66 43.90
CA ALA A 302 -65.47 -46.56 43.95
C ALA A 302 -64.79 -45.14 44.07
N SER A 303 -65.57 -44.04 43.96
CA SER A 303 -65.18 -42.85 43.17
C SER A 303 -65.75 -41.49 43.65
N ARG A 304 -65.21 -40.37 43.10
CA ARG A 304 -65.78 -39.00 42.84
C ARG A 304 -65.33 -37.77 43.69
N TYR A 305 -64.85 -36.73 42.96
CA TYR A 305 -65.10 -35.25 42.99
C TYR A 305 -65.55 -34.53 44.29
N LEU A 306 -65.15 -33.27 44.59
CA LEU A 306 -65.43 -32.04 43.81
C LEU A 306 -64.55 -30.79 44.19
N ILE A 307 -64.94 -29.62 43.66
CA ILE A 307 -64.24 -28.32 43.53
C ILE A 307 -64.16 -27.48 44.83
N GLY A 308 -63.13 -26.63 44.93
CA GLY A 308 -63.03 -25.46 45.82
C GLY A 308 -61.92 -24.52 45.36
#